data_AF-A0A2D5AAY0-F1
#
_entry.id   AF-A0A2D5AAY0-F1
#
_cell.length_a   1.000
_cell.length_b   1.000
_cell.length_c   1.000
_cell.angle_alpha   90.00
_cell.angle_beta   90.00
_cell.angle_gamma   90.00
#
_symmetry.space_group_name_H-M   'P 1'
#
loop_
_entity.id
_entity.type
_entity.pdbx_description
1 polymer ?
#
loop_
_entity_poly.entity_id
_entity_poly.type
_entity_poly.pdbx_seq_one_letter_code
_entity_poly.pdbx_strand_id
1 'polypeptide(L)'
;MSDSNEEPDLRAALEGAAPYPMEAFAFVREGLDHTVRSLHGEMPEGPIDEDEVQDRHVDGRELSLGLLDYSIRKYGLMAEAVLRHWNITRTDDFGRIVFAMIEQGMMSRTDDDVLEDFFGVRPFATVFEPAAVKKSLLEIRREERSSDRSSG
;
A
#
# COMPACT_ATOMS: atom_id res chain seq x y z
N MET A 1 21.80 -26.29 3.04
CA MET A 1 21.98 -24.85 2.77
C MET A 1 21.46 -24.61 1.36
N SER A 2 20.17 -24.31 1.23
CA SER A 2 19.57 -23.79 0.00
C SER A 2 18.09 -23.50 0.26
N ASP A 3 17.81 -22.48 1.06
CA ASP A 3 16.55 -21.74 0.95
C ASP A 3 16.93 -20.39 0.33
N SER A 4 17.06 -20.40 -0.99
CA SER A 4 17.04 -19.16 -1.76
C SER A 4 15.58 -18.81 -1.91
N ASN A 5 15.05 -18.11 -0.90
CA ASN A 5 13.87 -17.29 -1.06
C ASN A 5 14.27 -16.22 -2.08
N GLU A 6 14.15 -16.53 -3.37
CA GLU A 6 14.30 -15.56 -4.46
C GLU A 6 13.13 -14.59 -4.30
N GLU A 7 13.29 -13.59 -3.43
CA GLU A 7 12.53 -12.35 -3.61
C GLU A 7 12.76 -11.96 -5.07
N PRO A 8 11.71 -11.84 -5.89
CA PRO A 8 11.86 -11.53 -7.30
C PRO A 8 12.75 -10.30 -7.40
N ASP A 9 13.78 -10.36 -8.23
CA ASP A 9 14.81 -9.33 -8.35
C ASP A 9 14.18 -8.03 -8.82
N LEU A 10 13.65 -7.30 -7.83
CA LEU A 10 12.89 -6.07 -7.95
C LEU A 10 13.72 -5.05 -8.73
N ARG A 11 15.05 -5.16 -8.65
CA ARG A 11 16.01 -4.30 -9.32
C ARG A 11 16.10 -4.58 -10.82
N ALA A 12 16.21 -5.84 -11.23
CA ALA A 12 16.32 -6.22 -12.64
C ALA A 12 14.99 -6.02 -13.40
N ALA A 13 13.86 -6.27 -12.73
CA ALA A 13 12.53 -6.17 -13.30
C ALA A 13 12.10 -4.71 -13.61
N LEU A 14 12.66 -3.73 -12.88
CA LEU A 14 12.16 -2.35 -12.87
C LEU A 14 13.13 -1.32 -13.48
N GLU A 15 14.24 -1.75 -14.07
CA GLU A 15 15.25 -0.87 -14.68
C GLU A 15 14.70 0.03 -15.82
N GLY A 16 13.50 -0.27 -16.34
CA GLY A 16 12.76 0.55 -17.31
C GLY A 16 11.45 1.18 -16.81
N ALA A 17 11.02 0.89 -15.57
CA ALA A 17 9.70 1.23 -15.06
C ALA A 17 9.72 2.51 -14.20
N ALA A 18 9.62 3.65 -14.88
CA ALA A 18 9.28 4.95 -14.26
C ALA A 18 10.33 5.48 -13.23
N PRO A 19 10.25 6.75 -12.80
CA PRO A 19 11.32 7.39 -12.02
C PRO A 19 11.28 7.05 -10.53
N TYR A 20 10.87 5.83 -10.14
CA TYR A 20 10.68 5.46 -8.74
C TYR A 20 11.85 4.62 -8.22
N PRO A 21 12.38 4.92 -7.01
CA PRO A 21 13.43 4.11 -6.41
C PRO A 21 12.85 2.83 -5.80
N MET A 22 13.73 1.88 -5.45
CA MET A 22 13.35 0.56 -4.92
C MET A 22 12.44 0.63 -3.69
N GLU A 23 12.71 1.60 -2.84
CA GLU A 23 12.01 1.87 -1.61
C GLU A 23 10.52 2.20 -1.84
N ALA A 24 10.19 2.77 -3.01
CA ALA A 24 8.80 3.05 -3.41
C ALA A 24 8.02 1.75 -3.65
N PHE A 25 8.63 0.78 -4.33
CA PHE A 25 8.04 -0.52 -4.60
C PHE A 25 7.87 -1.34 -3.33
N ALA A 26 8.90 -1.36 -2.47
CA ALA A 26 8.82 -1.99 -1.15
C ALA A 26 7.71 -1.36 -0.30
N PHE A 27 7.59 -0.03 -0.31
CA PHE A 27 6.52 0.68 0.36
C PHE A 27 5.12 0.29 -0.15
N VAL A 28 4.93 0.20 -1.47
CA VAL A 28 3.62 -0.20 -2.05
C VAL A 28 3.28 -1.65 -1.70
N ARG A 29 4.25 -2.57 -1.73
CA ARG A 29 4.04 -3.97 -1.32
C ARG A 29 3.59 -4.06 0.15
N GLU A 30 4.35 -3.45 1.05
CA GLU A 30 4.01 -3.47 2.49
C GLU A 30 2.68 -2.75 2.78
N GLY A 31 2.40 -1.69 2.04
CA GLY A 31 1.15 -0.94 2.17
C GLY A 31 -0.05 -1.66 1.59
N LEU A 32 0.10 -2.50 0.55
CA LEU A 32 -0.94 -3.40 0.08
C LEU A 32 -1.32 -4.39 1.18
N ASP A 33 -0.34 -5.07 1.77
CA ASP A 33 -0.57 -6.02 2.87
C ASP A 33 -1.34 -5.36 4.03
N HIS A 34 -0.93 -4.14 4.40
CA HIS A 34 -1.63 -3.35 5.41
C HIS A 34 -3.08 -3.06 5.02
N THR A 35 -3.32 -2.69 3.76
CA THR A 35 -4.65 -2.32 3.26
C THR A 35 -5.58 -3.52 3.25
N VAL A 36 -5.13 -4.65 2.72
CA VAL A 36 -5.90 -5.91 2.70
C VAL A 36 -6.25 -6.34 4.12
N ARG A 37 -5.30 -6.30 5.06
CA ARG A 37 -5.57 -6.65 6.48
C ARG A 37 -6.55 -5.69 7.14
N SER A 38 -6.47 -4.40 6.81
CA SER A 38 -7.34 -3.38 7.38
C SER A 38 -8.79 -3.50 6.88
N LEU A 39 -8.99 -3.95 5.64
CA LEU A 39 -10.32 -4.10 5.03
C LEU A 39 -10.96 -5.48 5.29
N HIS A 40 -10.17 -6.55 5.18
CA HIS A 40 -10.67 -7.93 5.22
C HIS A 40 -10.23 -8.71 6.48
N GLY A 41 -9.50 -8.07 7.40
CA GLY A 41 -8.97 -8.71 8.61
C GLY A 41 -7.76 -9.60 8.35
N GLU A 42 -7.36 -10.37 9.36
CA GLU A 42 -6.23 -11.30 9.25
C GLU A 42 -6.46 -12.36 8.16
N MET A 43 -5.36 -12.86 7.61
CA MET A 43 -5.41 -13.98 6.68
C MET A 43 -5.81 -15.25 7.45
N PRO A 44 -6.79 -16.03 6.98
CA PRO A 44 -7.14 -17.29 7.62
C PRO A 44 -5.94 -18.25 7.62
N GLU A 45 -5.79 -19.01 8.71
CA GLU A 45 -4.81 -20.09 8.79
C GLU A 45 -5.30 -21.30 7.97
N GLY A 46 -4.87 -21.42 6.72
CA GLY A 46 -5.22 -22.56 5.87
C GLY A 46 -5.18 -22.26 4.37
N PRO A 47 -5.48 -23.26 3.53
CA PRO A 47 -5.69 -23.03 2.10
C PRO A 47 -6.94 -22.17 1.90
N ILE A 48 -6.78 -21.13 1.09
CA ILE A 48 -7.81 -20.16 0.70
C ILE A 48 -8.30 -20.58 -0.68
N ASP A 49 -9.62 -20.55 -0.92
CA ASP A 49 -10.17 -20.81 -2.25
C ASP A 49 -10.15 -19.55 -3.14
N GLU A 50 -10.43 -19.73 -4.43
CA GLU A 50 -10.39 -18.64 -5.41
C GLU A 50 -11.43 -17.55 -5.11
N ASP A 51 -12.58 -17.92 -4.53
CA ASP A 51 -13.66 -17.01 -4.16
C ASP A 51 -13.21 -16.10 -2.98
N GLU A 52 -12.59 -16.67 -1.95
CA GLU A 52 -12.02 -15.90 -0.83
C GLU A 52 -10.86 -14.98 -1.28
N VAL A 53 -10.09 -15.35 -2.30
CA VAL A 53 -9.06 -14.47 -2.87
C VAL A 53 -9.70 -13.27 -3.58
N GLN A 54 -10.78 -13.48 -4.34
CA GLN A 54 -11.52 -12.40 -4.99
C GLN A 54 -12.20 -11.48 -3.96
N ASP A 55 -12.76 -12.04 -2.90
CA ASP A 55 -13.40 -11.27 -1.82
C ASP A 55 -12.41 -10.39 -1.04
N ARG A 56 -11.10 -10.67 -1.15
CA ARG A 56 -10.00 -9.92 -0.52
C ARG A 56 -9.25 -9.03 -1.51
N HIS A 57 -9.76 -8.88 -2.73
CA HIS A 57 -9.26 -7.94 -3.72
C HIS A 57 -9.49 -6.51 -3.23
N VAL A 58 -8.52 -5.63 -3.50
CA VAL A 58 -8.64 -4.19 -3.21
C VAL A 58 -8.54 -3.42 -4.50
N ASP A 59 -9.49 -2.52 -4.73
CA ASP A 59 -9.47 -1.68 -5.92
C ASP A 59 -8.39 -0.58 -5.82
N GLY A 60 -8.12 0.12 -6.94
CA GLY A 60 -7.10 1.16 -6.97
C GLY A 60 -7.36 2.35 -6.04
N ARG A 61 -8.64 2.64 -5.74
CA ARG A 61 -9.04 3.72 -4.82
C ARG A 61 -8.82 3.29 -3.37
N GLU A 62 -9.24 2.09 -3.01
CA GLU A 62 -9.03 1.48 -1.69
C GLU A 62 -7.54 1.38 -1.38
N LEU A 63 -6.75 0.86 -2.33
CA LEU A 63 -5.31 0.79 -2.21
C LEU A 63 -4.69 2.18 -2.06
N SER A 64 -5.12 3.17 -2.84
CA SER A 64 -4.63 4.56 -2.70
C SER A 64 -4.90 5.13 -1.31
N LEU A 65 -6.09 4.90 -0.75
CA LEU A 65 -6.44 5.36 0.60
C LEU A 65 -5.64 4.62 1.67
N GLY A 66 -5.49 3.31 1.53
CA GLY A 66 -4.72 2.48 2.43
C GLY A 66 -3.22 2.82 2.42
N LEU A 67 -2.63 3.13 1.26
CA LEU A 67 -1.24 3.60 1.15
C LEU A 67 -1.03 4.95 1.82
N LEU A 68 -1.99 5.88 1.69
CA LEU A 68 -1.93 7.17 2.37
C LEU A 68 -1.99 7.00 3.89
N ASP A 69 -2.92 6.19 4.38
CA ASP A 69 -3.03 5.88 5.81
C ASP A 69 -1.76 5.17 6.33
N TYR A 70 -1.28 4.17 5.61
CA TYR A 70 -0.06 3.44 5.93
C TYR A 70 1.17 4.36 5.99
N SER A 71 1.29 5.32 5.06
CA SER A 71 2.38 6.30 5.09
C SER A 71 2.38 7.15 6.36
N ILE A 72 1.19 7.56 6.84
CA ILE A 72 1.04 8.33 8.08
C ILE A 72 1.36 7.45 9.30
N ARG A 73 0.89 6.19 9.33
CA ARG A 73 1.22 5.24 10.40
C ARG A 73 2.74 5.03 10.52
N LYS A 74 3.42 4.85 9.38
CA LYS A 74 4.85 4.51 9.33
C LYS A 74 5.77 5.71 9.56
N TYR A 75 5.44 6.88 9.01
CA TYR A 75 6.34 8.04 8.97
C TYR A 75 5.79 9.27 9.68
N GLY A 76 4.53 9.27 10.12
CA GLY A 76 3.88 10.38 10.80
C GLY A 76 3.95 11.68 9.99
N LEU A 77 4.39 12.76 10.62
CA LEU A 77 4.54 14.07 9.99
C LEU A 77 5.58 14.11 8.85
N MET A 78 6.42 13.08 8.72
CA MET A 78 7.40 12.98 7.63
C MET A 78 6.87 12.23 6.40
N ALA A 79 5.63 11.71 6.44
CA ALA A 79 5.07 10.89 5.36
C ALA A 79 5.18 11.56 3.98
N GLU A 80 4.75 12.81 3.85
CA GLU A 80 4.84 13.54 2.57
C GLU A 80 6.29 13.72 2.09
N ALA A 81 7.21 14.04 3.01
CA ALA A 81 8.61 14.27 2.66
C ALA A 81 9.28 12.98 2.17
N VAL A 82 8.97 11.85 2.80
CA VAL A 82 9.46 10.52 2.40
C VAL A 82 8.89 10.13 1.03
N LEU A 83 7.58 10.25 0.83
CA LEU A 83 6.96 9.94 -0.47
C LEU A 83 7.52 10.82 -1.59
N ARG A 84 7.67 12.13 -1.36
CA ARG A 84 8.27 13.05 -2.33
C ARG A 84 9.72 12.70 -2.64
N HIS A 85 10.50 12.24 -1.66
CA HIS A 85 11.88 11.78 -1.89
C HIS A 85 11.94 10.58 -2.83
N TRP A 86 10.88 9.78 -2.87
CA TRP A 86 10.71 8.66 -3.80
C TRP A 86 9.97 9.04 -5.09
N ASN A 87 9.84 10.33 -5.39
CA ASN A 87 9.10 10.86 -6.54
C ASN A 87 7.60 10.53 -6.55
N ILE A 88 7.02 10.14 -5.40
CA ILE A 88 5.57 9.98 -5.23
C ILE A 88 4.99 11.31 -4.77
N THR A 89 4.16 11.91 -5.60
CA THR A 89 3.62 13.26 -5.38
C THR A 89 2.09 13.31 -5.41
N ARG A 90 1.46 12.24 -5.90
CA ARG A 90 0.00 12.08 -6.00
C ARG A 90 -0.35 10.60 -6.03
N THR A 91 -1.62 10.28 -5.83
CA THR A 91 -2.11 8.90 -5.84
C THR A 91 -1.91 8.20 -7.18
N ASP A 92 -1.90 8.96 -8.28
CA ASP A 92 -1.59 8.46 -9.62
C ASP A 92 -0.23 7.74 -9.69
N ASP A 93 0.73 8.16 -8.85
CA ASP A 93 2.07 7.59 -8.81
C ASP A 93 2.05 6.19 -8.17
N PHE A 94 1.13 5.93 -7.22
CA PHE A 94 0.89 4.59 -6.70
C PHE A 94 0.41 3.65 -7.80
N GLY A 95 -0.54 4.10 -8.63
CA GLY A 95 -1.04 3.30 -9.76
C GLY A 95 0.08 2.92 -10.73
N ARG A 96 0.98 3.88 -11.04
CA ARG A 96 2.14 3.59 -11.91
C ARG A 96 3.06 2.52 -11.30
N ILE A 97 3.29 2.57 -9.99
CA ILE A 97 4.11 1.57 -9.28
C ILE A 97 3.41 0.21 -9.30
N VAL A 98 2.11 0.16 -8.98
CA VAL A 98 1.31 -1.08 -8.97
C VAL A 98 1.29 -1.73 -10.35
N PHE A 99 1.01 -0.97 -11.41
CA PHE A 99 1.00 -1.50 -12.78
C PHE A 99 2.38 -1.99 -13.23
N ALA A 100 3.45 -1.30 -12.85
CA ALA A 100 4.80 -1.81 -13.07
C ALA A 100 5.05 -3.15 -12.34
N MET A 101 4.56 -3.31 -11.10
CA MET A 101 4.66 -4.57 -10.37
C MET A 101 3.84 -5.70 -11.03
N ILE A 102 2.66 -5.38 -11.57
CA ILE A 102 1.83 -6.33 -12.32
C ILE A 102 2.54 -6.80 -13.59
N GLU A 103 3.13 -5.88 -14.36
CA GLU A 103 3.88 -6.20 -15.59
C GLU A 103 5.05 -7.16 -15.33
N GLN A 104 5.61 -7.12 -14.12
CA GLN A 104 6.71 -7.98 -13.68
C GLN A 104 6.24 -9.27 -12.96
N GLY A 105 4.93 -9.51 -12.90
CA GLY A 105 4.34 -10.71 -12.29
C GLY A 105 4.42 -10.76 -10.76
N MET A 106 4.62 -9.61 -10.11
CA MET A 106 4.70 -9.51 -8.64
C MET A 106 3.34 -9.26 -7.98
N MET A 107 2.38 -8.77 -8.75
CA MET A 107 1.01 -8.52 -8.32
C MET A 107 0.05 -9.04 -9.38
N SER A 108 -1.10 -9.52 -8.94
CA SER A 108 -2.21 -9.87 -9.83
C SER A 108 -3.15 -8.67 -9.99
N ARG A 109 -3.81 -8.60 -11.14
CA ARG A 109 -4.89 -7.66 -11.42
C ARG A 109 -6.15 -8.42 -11.79
N THR A 110 -7.29 -7.77 -11.63
CA THR A 110 -8.54 -8.16 -12.27
C THR A 110 -8.65 -7.49 -13.64
N ASP A 111 -9.62 -7.95 -14.45
CA ASP A 111 -9.89 -7.40 -15.77
C ASP A 111 -10.43 -5.95 -15.71
N ASP A 112 -11.05 -5.57 -14.58
CA ASP A 112 -11.67 -4.27 -14.38
C ASP A 112 -10.70 -3.22 -13.80
N ASP A 113 -9.57 -3.62 -13.22
CA ASP A 113 -8.61 -2.68 -12.63
C ASP A 113 -7.99 -1.79 -13.71
N VAL A 114 -8.11 -0.47 -13.59
CA VAL A 114 -7.50 0.49 -14.52
C VAL A 114 -6.58 1.47 -13.79
N LEU A 115 -5.60 2.00 -14.50
CA LEU A 115 -4.63 2.94 -13.92
C LEU A 115 -5.32 4.20 -13.39
N GLU A 116 -6.42 4.59 -14.04
CA GLU A 116 -7.25 5.74 -13.72
C GLU A 116 -7.93 5.64 -12.35
N ASP A 117 -8.09 4.44 -11.78
CA ASP A 117 -8.68 4.25 -10.44
C ASP A 117 -7.84 4.91 -9.34
N PHE A 118 -6.55 5.14 -9.62
CA PHE A 118 -5.62 5.81 -8.74
C PHE A 118 -5.62 7.33 -8.90
N PHE A 119 -6.27 7.88 -9.93
CA PHE A 119 -6.10 9.29 -10.29
C PHE A 119 -6.90 10.21 -9.38
N GLY A 120 -6.18 11.12 -8.71
CA GLY A 120 -6.82 12.18 -7.92
C GLY A 120 -7.69 11.70 -6.76
N VAL A 121 -7.49 10.47 -6.27
CA VAL A 121 -8.28 9.86 -5.18
C VAL A 121 -8.32 10.78 -3.95
N ARG A 122 -7.16 11.30 -3.55
CA ARG A 122 -7.04 12.32 -2.50
C ARG A 122 -5.85 13.26 -2.73
N PRO A 123 -6.04 14.59 -2.59
CA PRO A 123 -4.93 15.53 -2.66
C PRO A 123 -3.97 15.39 -1.46
N PHE A 124 -2.68 15.26 -1.75
CA PHE A 124 -1.62 15.16 -0.73
C PHE A 124 -1.61 16.38 0.21
N ALA A 125 -1.86 17.58 -0.33
CA ALA A 125 -1.94 18.82 0.45
C ALA A 125 -3.03 18.80 1.54
N THR A 126 -4.07 17.99 1.38
CA THR A 126 -5.12 17.81 2.39
C THR A 126 -4.81 16.68 3.35
N VAL A 127 -4.23 15.59 2.83
CA VAL A 127 -3.91 14.39 3.63
C VAL A 127 -2.76 14.65 4.60
N PHE A 128 -1.73 15.35 4.14
CA PHE A 128 -0.51 15.59 4.90
C PHE A 128 -0.47 16.95 5.60
N GLU A 129 -1.59 17.68 5.63
CA GLU A 129 -1.71 18.88 6.44
C GLU A 129 -1.47 18.53 7.93
N PRO A 130 -0.66 19.29 8.69
CA PRO A 130 -0.25 18.91 10.03
C PRO A 130 -1.39 18.59 11.00
N ALA A 131 -2.51 19.32 10.97
CA ALA A 131 -3.66 19.03 11.83
C ALA A 131 -4.38 17.75 11.41
N ALA A 132 -4.51 17.50 10.10
CA ALA A 132 -5.04 16.24 9.57
C ALA A 132 -4.17 15.04 10.00
N VAL A 133 -2.85 15.12 9.81
CA VAL A 133 -1.91 14.05 10.22
C VAL A 133 -1.98 13.81 11.72
N LYS A 134 -1.99 14.86 12.53
CA LYS A 134 -2.12 14.74 13.99
C LYS A 134 -3.43 14.07 14.39
N LYS A 135 -4.53 14.38 13.71
CA LYS A 135 -5.82 13.74 13.95
C LYS A 135 -5.74 12.24 13.64
N SER A 136 -5.21 11.86 12.47
CA SER A 136 -5.02 10.45 12.09
C SER A 136 -4.17 9.70 13.11
N LEU A 137 -3.04 10.26 13.55
CA LEU A 137 -2.18 9.64 14.57
C LEU A 137 -2.89 9.41 15.91
N LEU A 138 -3.83 10.30 16.29
CA LEU A 138 -4.64 10.11 17.50
C LEU A 138 -5.68 9.01 17.33
N GLU A 139 -6.24 8.85 16.12
CA GLU A 139 -7.19 7.78 15.79
C GLU A 139 -6.48 6.42 15.78
N ILE A 140 -5.33 6.33 15.10
CA ILE A 140 -4.44 5.15 15.09
C ILE A 140 -4.13 4.68 16.52
N ARG A 141 -3.70 5.60 17.40
CA ARG A 141 -3.39 5.27 18.80
C ARG A 141 -4.60 4.80 19.61
N ARG A 142 -5.82 5.18 19.22
CA ARG A 142 -7.05 4.72 19.88
C ARG A 142 -7.42 3.32 19.42
N GLU A 143 -7.26 3.03 18.13
CA GLU A 143 -7.48 1.71 17.54
C GLU A 143 -6.56 0.68 18.21
N GLU A 144 -5.25 0.94 18.25
CA GLU A 144 -4.26 0.05 18.88
C GLU A 144 -4.61 -0.28 20.33
N ARG A 145 -5.06 0.72 21.10
CA ARG A 145 -5.49 0.54 22.50
C ARG A 145 -6.79 -0.24 22.67
N SER A 146 -7.64 -0.27 21.65
CA SER A 146 -8.89 -1.04 21.65
C SER A 146 -8.60 -2.51 21.32
N SER A 147 -7.73 -2.75 20.33
CA SER A 147 -7.26 -4.08 19.94
C SER A 147 -6.59 -4.80 21.11
N ASP A 148 -5.68 -4.12 21.83
CA ASP A 148 -5.00 -4.67 23.02
C ASP A 148 -5.96 -5.10 24.14
N ARG A 149 -7.14 -4.49 24.24
CA ARG A 149 -8.15 -4.83 25.26
C ARG A 149 -9.10 -5.95 24.84
N SER A 150 -9.20 -6.22 23.55
CA SER A 150 -10.06 -7.29 23.01
C SER A 150 -9.33 -8.63 22.90
N SER A 151 -7.99 -8.62 22.94
CA SER A 151 -7.14 -9.82 22.83
C SER A 151 -6.64 -10.37 24.18
N GLY A 152 -7.11 -9.83 25.32
CA GLY A 152 -6.76 -10.27 26.67
C GLY A 152 -7.98 -10.65 27.50
#